data_AF-A0A819FN02-F1
#
_entry.id   AF-A0A819FN02-F1
#
_cell.length_a   1.000
_cell.length_b   1.000
_cell.length_c   1.000
_cell.angle_alpha   90.00
_cell.angle_beta   90.00
_cell.angle_gamma   90.00
#
_symmetry.space_group_name_H-M   'P 1'
#
loop_
_entity.id
_entity.type
_entity.pdbx_description
1 polymer ?
#
loop_
_entity_poly.entity_id
_entity_poly.type
_entity_poly.pdbx_seq_one_letter_code
_entity_poly.pdbx_strand_id
1 'polypeptide(L)'
;MINDLNELQTQRLTLSTGTGRLHFAFNLLAADNLAANDLGGFQKNFNNGYFCRMCNISYTYKSIPLTDISFLLRSEKSYESYLNQVLQSKNSIFGITRHSDFSNLIAFHPIRSLPFDIMHDFSEGKLHESTDA
;
A
#
# COMPACT_ATOMS: atom_id res chain seq x y z
N MET A 1 -13.26 -11.35 -8.93
CA MET A 1 -12.62 -10.94 -7.66
C MET A 1 -13.09 -9.58 -7.15
N ILE A 2 -12.75 -8.44 -7.78
CA ILE A 2 -13.18 -7.11 -7.25
C ILE A 2 -14.71 -6.99 -7.19
N ASN A 3 -15.41 -7.43 -8.24
CA ASN A 3 -16.88 -7.41 -8.26
C ASN A 3 -17.45 -8.28 -7.14
N ASP A 4 -16.95 -9.51 -6.98
CA ASP A 4 -17.38 -10.42 -5.91
C ASP A 4 -17.15 -9.79 -4.51
N LEU A 5 -16.00 -9.14 -4.29
CA LEU A 5 -15.74 -8.42 -3.03
C LEU A 5 -16.67 -7.22 -2.84
N ASN A 6 -17.02 -6.51 -3.90
CA ASN A 6 -18.00 -5.42 -3.85
C ASN A 6 -19.41 -5.96 -3.55
N GLU A 7 -19.80 -7.09 -4.16
CA GLU A 7 -21.06 -7.77 -3.87
C GLU A 7 -21.12 -8.20 -2.41
N LEU A 8 -20.06 -8.81 -1.87
CA LEU A 8 -19.99 -9.19 -0.46
C LEU A 8 -20.14 -7.98 0.47
N GLN A 9 -19.51 -6.85 0.15
CA GLN A 9 -19.61 -5.63 0.97
C GLN A 9 -20.97 -4.95 0.91
N THR A 10 -21.71 -5.13 -0.18
CA THR A 10 -22.99 -4.44 -0.43
C THR A 10 -24.20 -5.31 -0.10
N GLN A 11 -24.08 -6.62 -0.27
CA GLN A 11 -25.12 -7.60 -0.03
C GLN A 11 -24.91 -8.29 1.32
N ARG A 12 -26.02 -8.70 1.96
CA ARG A 12 -25.97 -9.52 3.18
C ARG A 12 -25.92 -10.98 2.77
N LEU A 13 -24.97 -11.72 3.33
CA LEU A 13 -24.91 -13.16 3.17
C LEU A 13 -26.00 -13.82 4.03
N THR A 14 -26.79 -14.70 3.41
CA THR A 14 -27.80 -15.50 4.11
C THR A 14 -27.20 -16.86 4.42
N LEU A 15 -27.23 -17.27 5.70
CA LEU A 15 -26.74 -18.58 6.12
C LEU A 15 -27.80 -19.65 5.82
N SER A 16 -27.39 -20.78 5.26
CA SER A 16 -28.29 -21.90 4.98
C SER A 16 -28.81 -22.61 6.24
N THR A 17 -28.15 -22.42 7.38
CA THR A 17 -28.43 -23.12 8.64
C THR A 17 -29.24 -22.29 9.65
N GLY A 18 -29.76 -21.11 9.28
CA GLY A 18 -30.56 -20.28 10.19
C GLY A 18 -31.13 -19.01 9.55
N THR A 19 -31.72 -18.13 10.37
CA THR A 19 -32.30 -16.83 9.93
C THR A 19 -31.31 -15.67 10.00
N GLY A 20 -30.07 -15.93 10.42
CA GLY A 20 -29.03 -14.93 10.60
C GLY A 20 -28.54 -14.35 9.28
N ARG A 21 -28.22 -13.05 9.30
CA ARG A 21 -27.61 -12.32 8.17
C ARG A 21 -26.18 -11.94 8.55
N LEU A 22 -25.23 -12.26 7.67
CA LEU A 22 -23.83 -11.86 7.82
C LEU A 22 -23.56 -10.61 7.00
N HIS A 23 -22.87 -9.67 7.64
CA HIS A 23 -22.33 -8.47 7.02
C HIS A 23 -20.84 -8.69 6.76
N PHE A 24 -20.41 -8.49 5.52
CA PHE A 24 -18.99 -8.54 5.18
C PHE A 24 -18.43 -7.13 5.06
N ALA A 25 -17.22 -6.94 5.57
CA ALA A 25 -16.49 -5.69 5.46
C ALA A 25 -15.06 -5.99 5.03
N PHE A 26 -14.64 -5.42 3.90
CA PHE A 26 -13.23 -5.41 3.52
C PHE A 26 -12.50 -4.33 4.30
N ASN A 27 -11.28 -4.61 4.74
CA ASN A 27 -10.47 -3.64 5.49
C ASN A 27 -9.07 -3.49 4.91
N LEU A 28 -8.28 -4.56 4.94
CA LEU A 28 -6.86 -4.57 4.57
C LEU A 28 -6.56 -5.71 3.59
N LEU A 29 -5.57 -5.48 2.73
CA LEU A 29 -4.97 -6.47 1.87
C LEU A 29 -3.49 -6.60 2.23
N ALA A 30 -3.12 -7.68 2.91
CA ALA A 30 -1.73 -8.00 3.19
C ALA A 30 -1.05 -8.53 1.92
N ALA A 31 0.15 -8.04 1.66
CA ALA A 31 0.99 -8.46 0.54
C ALA A 31 2.44 -8.11 0.88
N ASP A 32 3.39 -8.87 0.33
CA ASP A 32 4.81 -8.52 0.43
C ASP A 32 5.09 -7.11 -0.14
N ASN A 33 6.27 -6.56 0.14
CA ASN A 33 6.59 -5.19 -0.26
C ASN A 33 6.47 -4.95 -1.76
N LEU A 34 6.89 -5.91 -2.58
CA LEU A 34 6.88 -5.77 -4.03
C LEU A 34 5.44 -5.77 -4.57
N ALA A 35 4.63 -6.73 -4.13
CA ALA A 35 3.24 -6.88 -4.49
C ALA A 35 2.40 -5.70 -3.96
N ALA A 36 2.59 -5.26 -2.71
CA ALA A 36 1.87 -4.12 -2.15
C ALA A 36 2.16 -2.82 -2.94
N ASN A 37 3.41 -2.58 -3.33
CA ASN A 37 3.74 -1.43 -4.17
C ASN A 37 3.10 -1.54 -5.55
N ASP A 38 3.11 -2.72 -6.16
CA ASP A 38 2.48 -2.92 -7.46
C ASP A 38 0.98 -2.65 -7.40
N LEU A 39 0.27 -3.33 -6.50
CA LEU A 39 -1.18 -3.23 -6.34
C LEU A 39 -1.62 -1.81 -6.03
N GLY A 40 -0.81 -1.07 -5.26
CA GLY A 40 -1.06 0.34 -4.92
C GLY A 40 -0.74 1.34 -6.04
N GLY A 41 -0.13 0.91 -7.15
CA GLY A 41 0.29 1.79 -8.24
C GLY A 41 1.58 2.58 -7.96
N PHE A 42 2.39 2.11 -7.02
CA PHE A 42 3.69 2.68 -6.66
C PHE A 42 4.83 2.06 -7.48
N GLN A 43 5.99 2.73 -7.50
CA GLN A 43 7.18 2.18 -8.11
C GLN A 43 7.66 0.92 -7.38
N LYS A 44 8.22 -0.01 -8.14
CA LYS A 44 8.72 -1.30 -7.63
C LYS A 44 10.24 -1.33 -7.43
N ASN A 45 10.92 -0.23 -7.78
CA ASN A 45 12.36 -0.11 -7.56
C ASN A 45 12.61 0.48 -6.16
N PHE A 46 13.16 -0.35 -5.27
CA PHE A 46 13.49 0.05 -3.90
C PHE A 46 14.88 0.69 -3.75
N ASN A 47 15.62 0.78 -4.86
CA ASN A 47 16.99 1.26 -4.89
C ASN A 47 17.15 2.66 -5.50
N ASN A 48 16.04 3.39 -5.76
CA ASN A 48 16.07 4.76 -6.25
C ASN A 48 14.75 5.51 -5.97
N GLY A 49 14.73 6.81 -6.30
CA GLY A 49 13.51 7.62 -6.29
C GLY A 49 12.80 7.67 -4.95
N TYR A 50 11.47 7.62 -4.96
CA TYR A 50 10.61 7.63 -3.77
C TYR A 50 10.00 6.25 -3.55
N PHE A 51 10.73 5.38 -2.87
CA PHE A 51 10.50 3.93 -2.84
C PHE A 51 9.48 3.48 -1.79
N CYS A 52 9.25 4.27 -0.75
CA CYS A 52 8.32 3.91 0.31
C CYS A 52 6.88 4.19 -0.17
N ARG A 53 5.91 3.32 0.15
CA ARG A 53 4.46 3.56 -0.10
C ARG A 53 3.78 4.42 0.98
N MET A 54 4.37 4.52 2.17
CA MET A 54 3.79 5.25 3.30
C MET A 54 4.31 6.69 3.45
N CYS A 55 5.50 7.01 2.93
CA CYS A 55 6.07 8.35 3.00
C CYS A 55 6.78 8.81 1.73
N ASN A 56 6.96 10.12 1.59
CA ASN A 56 7.62 10.76 0.46
C ASN A 56 9.15 10.87 0.65
N ILE A 57 9.77 9.94 1.38
CA ILE A 57 11.23 9.97 1.54
C ILE A 57 11.91 9.57 0.22
N SER A 58 12.92 10.34 -0.19
CA SER A 58 13.78 9.98 -1.32
C SER A 58 14.82 8.97 -0.88
N TYR A 59 15.18 8.05 -1.79
CA TYR A 59 16.23 7.07 -1.61
C TYR A 59 17.57 7.69 -1.23
N THR A 60 17.84 8.93 -1.64
CA THR A 60 19.03 9.69 -1.22
C THR A 60 19.17 9.83 0.29
N TYR A 61 18.06 9.73 1.02
CA TYR A 61 18.00 9.87 2.47
C TYR A 61 17.89 8.52 3.21
N LYS A 62 17.95 7.37 2.51
CA LYS A 62 17.66 6.05 3.13
C LYS A 62 18.57 5.70 4.30
N SER A 63 19.82 6.20 4.28
CA SER A 63 20.86 5.85 5.25
C SER A 63 20.97 6.85 6.39
N ILE A 64 20.16 7.91 6.36
CA ILE A 64 20.16 8.92 7.42
C ILE A 64 19.14 8.47 8.49
N PRO A 65 19.43 8.65 9.79
CA PRO A 65 18.47 8.35 10.84
C PRO A 65 17.17 9.14 10.68
N LEU A 66 16.01 8.50 10.93
CA LEU A 66 14.71 9.17 10.81
C LEU A 66 14.55 10.37 11.76
N THR A 67 15.32 10.42 12.85
CA THR A 67 15.38 11.57 13.78
C THR A 67 15.98 12.83 13.14
N ASP A 68 16.80 12.65 12.11
CA ASP A 68 17.63 13.70 11.52
C ASP A 68 17.08 14.16 10.17
N ILE A 69 15.89 13.67 9.78
CA ILE A 69 15.28 13.94 8.48
C ILE A 69 13.82 14.34 8.68
N SER A 70 13.44 15.44 8.02
CA SER A 70 12.04 15.77 7.84
C SER A 70 11.51 15.10 6.59
N PHE A 71 10.44 14.31 6.73
CA PHE A 71 9.71 13.73 5.61
C PHE A 71 8.21 13.79 5.87
N LEU A 72 7.43 13.73 4.79
CA LEU A 72 5.97 13.74 4.87
C LEU A 72 5.44 12.31 4.73
N LEU A 73 4.58 11.92 5.67
CA LEU A 73 3.71 10.76 5.50
C LEU A 73 2.69 11.07 4.39
N ARG A 74 2.36 10.06 3.60
CA ARG A 74 1.29 10.18 2.62
C ARG A 74 -0.05 10.18 3.33
N SER A 75 -0.89 11.13 2.94
CA SER A 75 -2.32 11.16 3.22
C SER A 75 -3.09 10.79 1.95
N GLU A 76 -4.36 10.39 2.09
CA GLU A 76 -5.26 10.18 0.95
C GLU A 76 -5.31 11.42 0.06
N LYS A 77 -5.43 12.61 0.66
CA LYS A 77 -5.42 13.90 -0.06
C LYS A 77 -4.15 14.12 -0.88
N SER A 78 -2.97 13.89 -0.29
CA SER A 78 -1.72 14.04 -1.03
C SER A 78 -1.57 12.99 -2.13
N TYR A 79 -2.01 11.75 -1.86
CA TYR A 79 -1.99 10.67 -2.84
C TYR A 79 -2.84 11.03 -4.07
N GLU A 80 -4.08 11.46 -3.87
CA GLU A 80 -4.97 11.86 -4.96
C GLU A 80 -4.42 13.07 -5.74
N SER A 81 -3.81 14.03 -5.04
CA SER A 81 -3.17 15.18 -5.70
C SER A 81 -2.00 14.76 -6.59
N TYR A 82 -1.15 13.84 -6.14
CA TYR A 82 -0.02 13.33 -6.91
C TYR A 82 -0.48 12.42 -8.05
N LEU A 83 -1.47 11.56 -7.81
CA LEU A 83 -2.05 10.69 -8.82
C LEU A 83 -2.63 11.51 -9.98
N ASN A 84 -3.37 12.59 -9.70
CA ASN A 84 -3.87 13.49 -10.74
C ASN A 84 -2.73 14.07 -11.61
N GLN A 85 -1.60 14.44 -11.00
CA GLN A 85 -0.42 14.92 -11.74
C GLN A 85 0.22 13.81 -12.58
N VAL A 86 0.27 12.57 -12.07
CA VAL A 86 0.74 11.40 -12.82
C VAL A 86 -0.13 11.17 -14.06
N LEU A 87 -1.46 11.25 -13.93
CA LEU A 87 -2.38 11.03 -15.05
C LEU A 87 -2.28 12.11 -16.13
N GLN A 88 -1.99 13.35 -15.73
CA GLN A 88 -1.82 14.48 -16.66
C GLN A 88 -0.45 14.45 -17.37
N SER A 89 0.62 14.18 -16.62
CA SER A 89 1.99 14.29 -17.14
C SER A 89 2.58 12.97 -17.66
N LYS A 90 1.99 11.83 -17.27
CA LYS A 90 2.52 10.47 -17.45
C LYS A 90 3.88 10.22 -16.79
N ASN A 91 4.33 11.13 -15.91
CA ASN A 91 5.56 10.99 -15.15
C ASN A 91 5.24 10.52 -13.73
N SER A 92 6.18 9.80 -13.11
CA SER A 92 6.04 9.41 -11.70
C SER A 92 6.17 10.64 -10.79
N ILE A 93 5.29 10.73 -9.79
CA ILE A 93 5.27 11.80 -8.79
C ILE A 93 5.37 11.15 -7.41
N PHE A 94 6.44 11.45 -6.67
CA PHE A 94 6.73 10.85 -5.35
C PHE A 94 6.57 9.31 -5.34
N GLY A 95 6.98 8.64 -6.41
CA GLY A 95 6.94 7.18 -6.51
C GLY A 95 5.58 6.60 -6.89
N ILE A 96 4.54 7.42 -7.05
CA ILE A 96 3.27 7.00 -7.64
C ILE A 96 3.44 6.97 -9.15
N THR A 97 2.94 5.92 -9.80
CA THR A 97 3.15 5.65 -11.24
C THR A 97 1.86 5.44 -12.01
N ARG A 98 0.80 4.97 -11.35
CA ARG A 98 -0.52 4.70 -11.94
C ARG A 98 -1.61 4.63 -10.88
N HIS A 99 -2.87 4.48 -11.31
CA HIS A 99 -3.95 4.05 -10.44
C HIS A 99 -3.65 2.68 -9.82
N SER A 100 -4.13 2.46 -8.60
CA SER A 100 -4.16 1.14 -8.00
C SER A 100 -5.03 0.18 -8.82
N ASP A 101 -4.59 -1.07 -8.88
CA ASP A 101 -5.34 -2.15 -9.53
C ASP A 101 -6.67 -2.46 -8.80
N PHE A 102 -6.81 -1.98 -7.55
CA PHE A 102 -7.99 -2.11 -6.70
C PHE A 102 -8.79 -0.80 -6.55
N SER A 103 -8.59 0.19 -7.43
CA SER A 103 -9.28 1.49 -7.34
C SER A 103 -10.82 1.39 -7.36
N ASN A 104 -11.37 0.30 -7.89
CA ASN A 104 -12.81 0.07 -7.99
C ASN A 104 -13.38 -0.77 -6.81
N LEU A 105 -12.55 -1.16 -5.83
CA LEU A 105 -12.98 -1.86 -4.63
C LEU A 105 -13.48 -0.84 -3.59
N ILE A 106 -14.76 -0.92 -3.21
CA ILE A 106 -15.49 0.13 -2.48
C ILE A 106 -14.77 0.64 -1.22
N ALA A 107 -14.26 -0.27 -0.39
CA ALA A 107 -13.60 0.10 0.86
C ALA A 107 -12.07 0.12 0.78
N PHE A 108 -11.49 0.12 -0.43
CA PHE A 108 -10.05 0.09 -0.63
C PHE A 108 -9.50 1.48 -0.96
N HIS A 109 -8.42 1.85 -0.26
CA HIS A 109 -7.59 2.99 -0.65
C HIS A 109 -6.11 2.62 -0.43
N PRO A 110 -5.18 2.86 -1.38
CA PRO A 110 -3.78 2.42 -1.25
C PRO A 110 -3.10 2.86 0.04
N ILE A 111 -3.39 4.08 0.52
CA ILE A 111 -2.80 4.62 1.74
C ILE A 111 -3.35 3.96 3.03
N ARG A 112 -4.57 3.43 3.01
CA ARG A 112 -5.24 2.86 4.20
C ARG A 112 -5.29 1.34 4.19
N SER A 113 -5.35 0.73 3.02
CA SER A 113 -5.70 -0.68 2.83
C SER A 113 -4.50 -1.59 2.51
N LEU A 114 -3.29 -1.05 2.34
CA LEU A 114 -2.06 -1.80 2.08
C LEU A 114 -1.06 -1.64 3.25
N PRO A 115 -1.29 -2.35 4.37
CA PRO A 115 -0.43 -2.26 5.55
C PRO A 115 0.98 -2.82 5.26
N PHE A 116 1.93 -2.54 6.15
CA PHE A 116 3.18 -3.30 6.23
C PHE A 116 2.89 -4.77 6.54
N ASP A 117 3.58 -5.67 5.85
CA ASP A 117 3.48 -7.10 6.12
C ASP A 117 4.56 -7.41 7.14
N ILE A 118 4.21 -7.36 8.43
CA ILE A 118 5.16 -7.58 9.52
C ILE A 118 5.86 -8.93 9.37
N MET A 119 5.20 -9.97 8.82
CA MET A 119 5.80 -11.29 8.70
C MET A 119 6.88 -11.35 7.63
N HIS A 120 6.63 -10.69 6.50
CA HIS A 120 7.65 -10.51 5.47
C HIS A 120 8.71 -9.49 5.88
N ASP A 121 8.31 -8.30 6.31
CA ASP A 121 9.19 -7.16 6.58
C ASP A 121 10.17 -7.44 7.72
N PHE A 122 9.73 -8.11 8.79
CA PHE A 122 10.62 -8.51 9.88
C PHE A 122 11.59 -9.62 9.47
N SER A 123 11.16 -10.55 8.62
CA SER A 123 11.97 -11.70 8.18
C SER A 123 12.92 -11.37 7.03
N GLU A 124 12.57 -10.41 6.17
CA GLU A 124 13.43 -9.83 5.13
C GLU A 124 14.45 -8.86 5.75
N GLY A 125 14.11 -8.25 6.89
CA GLY A 125 14.98 -7.38 7.68
C GLY A 125 16.02 -8.10 8.53
N LYS A 126 16.43 -9.34 8.20
CA LYS A 126 17.50 -10.02 8.94
C LYS A 126 18.73 -9.12 9.00
N LEU A 127 19.02 -8.67 10.21
CA LEU A 127 20.29 -8.14 10.65
C LEU A 127 21.40 -9.03 10.07
N HIS A 128 22.25 -8.46 9.22
CA HIS A 128 23.65 -8.84 9.24
C HIS A 128 24.17 -8.42 10.63
N GLU A 129 23.90 -9.23 11.66
CA GLU A 129 24.87 -9.33 12.74
C GLU A 129 26.09 -9.97 12.09
N SER A 130 27.11 -9.15 11.83
CA SER A 130 28.44 -9.65 11.60
C SER A 130 28.84 -10.40 12.85
N THR A 131 28.61 -11.72 12.88
CA THR A 131 29.39 -12.63 13.69
C THR A 131 30.80 -12.64 13.11
N ASP A 132 31.56 -11.59 13.42
CA ASP A 132 33.01 -11.66 13.43
C ASP A 132 33.38 -12.28 14.79
N ALA A 133 33.59 -13.60 14.75
CA ALA A 133 34.26 -14.38 15.78
C ALA A 133 35.67 -14.72 15.31
#